data_AF-A0A844GLB9-F1
#
_entry.id   AF-A0A844GLB9-F1
#
_cell.length_a   1.000
_cell.length_b   1.000
_cell.length_c   1.000
_cell.angle_alpha   90.00
_cell.angle_beta   90.00
_cell.angle_gamma   90.00
#
_symmetry.space_group_name_H-M   'P 1'
#
loop_
_entity.id
_entity.type
_entity.pdbx_description
1 polymer ?
#
loop_
_entity_poly.entity_id
_entity_poly.type
_entity_poly.pdbx_seq_one_letter_code
_entity_poly.pdbx_strand_id
1 'polypeptide(L)'
;MRKSEKLKKIQLLLNQKNLYEDQYERLLAATGDWKSNYTDYLITEPIDLVEELKRVPEADYELCTALLTMLVKEEIPENASDKTFVDHKGLLILERMNEILSVGAREDESGRYGLSCGIK
;
A
#
# COMPACT_ATOMS: atom_id res chain seq x y z
N MET A 1 -6.43 -4.49 14.65
CA MET A 1 -5.23 -3.67 14.97
C MET A 1 -5.59 -2.18 14.88
N ARG A 2 -5.06 -1.31 15.75
CA ARG A 2 -5.35 0.14 15.66
C ARG A 2 -4.60 0.78 14.48
N LYS A 3 -5.16 1.87 13.94
CA LYS A 3 -4.60 2.65 12.84
C LYS A 3 -3.12 3.04 13.05
N SER A 4 -2.80 3.53 14.24
CA SER A 4 -1.44 3.93 14.63
C SER A 4 -0.45 2.76 14.69
N GLU A 5 -0.90 1.56 15.04
CA GLU A 5 -0.08 0.35 15.03
C GLU A 5 0.21 -0.11 13.60
N LYS A 6 -0.80 -0.07 12.71
CA LYS A 6 -0.63 -0.36 11.29
C LYS A 6 0.36 0.62 10.65
N LEU A 7 0.21 1.91 10.92
CA LEU A 7 1.10 2.96 10.43
C LEU A 7 2.56 2.71 10.82
N LYS A 8 2.83 2.39 12.10
CA LYS A 8 4.17 2.06 12.58
C LYS A 8 4.80 0.87 11.85
N LYS A 9 4.01 -0.17 11.56
CA LYS A 9 4.49 -1.35 10.81
C LYS A 9 4.84 -1.01 9.36
N ILE A 10 4.01 -0.20 8.70
CA ILE A 10 4.28 0.25 7.33
C ILE A 10 5.53 1.13 7.29
N GLN A 11 5.65 2.09 8.21
CA GLN A 11 6.84 2.94 8.32
C GLN A 11 8.11 2.16 8.62
N LEU A 12 8.00 1.08 9.42
CA LEU A 12 9.14 0.21 9.69
C LEU A 12 9.66 -0.44 8.39
N LEU A 13 8.75 -0.94 7.54
CA LEU A 13 9.09 -1.52 6.24
C LEU A 13 9.65 -0.48 5.27
N LEU A 14 9.05 0.71 5.20
CA LEU A 14 9.53 1.81 4.35
C LEU A 14 10.98 2.23 4.69
N ASN A 15 11.41 2.05 5.94
CA ASN A 15 12.78 2.35 6.36
C ASN A 15 13.79 1.22 6.06
N GLN A 16 13.34 0.07 5.54
CA GLN A 16 14.22 -1.04 5.18
C GLN A 16 14.78 -0.88 3.77
N LYS A 17 16.08 -1.18 3.61
CA LYS A 17 16.78 -1.03 2.33
C LYS A 17 16.47 -2.11 1.29
N ASN A 18 15.91 -3.24 1.71
CA ASN A 18 15.57 -4.36 0.83
C ASN A 18 14.23 -4.94 1.28
N LEU A 19 13.20 -4.69 0.48
CA LEU A 19 11.91 -5.33 0.65
C LEU A 19 11.89 -6.66 -0.12
N TYR A 20 11.02 -7.57 0.32
CA TYR A 20 10.90 -8.91 -0.23
C TYR A 20 9.44 -9.33 -0.11
N GLU A 21 8.99 -10.22 -0.98
CA GLU A 21 7.61 -10.73 -0.98
C GLU A 21 7.14 -11.21 0.40
N ASP A 22 7.98 -11.99 1.10
CA ASP A 22 7.73 -12.45 2.48
C ASP A 22 7.41 -11.31 3.45
N GLN A 23 7.97 -10.12 3.24
CA GLN A 23 7.75 -8.97 4.12
C GLN A 23 6.39 -8.33 3.89
N TYR A 24 5.91 -8.31 2.65
CA TYR A 24 4.57 -7.86 2.32
C TYR A 24 3.53 -8.86 2.84
N GLU A 25 3.77 -10.16 2.69
CA GLU A 25 2.92 -11.20 3.26
C GLU A 25 2.83 -11.05 4.79
N ARG A 26 3.98 -10.94 5.48
CA ARG A 26 4.03 -10.74 6.93
C ARG A 26 3.34 -9.46 7.37
N LEU A 27 3.42 -8.39 6.59
CA LEU A 27 2.70 -7.14 6.88
C LEU A 27 1.18 -7.38 6.84
N LEU A 28 0.69 -7.96 5.75
CA LEU A 28 -0.74 -8.26 5.56
C LEU A 28 -1.26 -9.20 6.67
N ALA A 29 -0.50 -10.24 7.00
CA ALA A 29 -0.83 -11.15 8.09
C ALA A 29 -0.85 -10.45 9.46
N ALA A 30 0.16 -9.62 9.76
CA ALA A 30 0.26 -8.93 11.05
C ALA A 30 -0.79 -7.83 11.22
N THR A 31 -1.23 -7.20 10.13
CA THR A 31 -2.25 -6.16 10.13
C THR A 31 -3.68 -6.71 10.04
N GLY A 32 -3.81 -7.97 9.62
CA GLY A 32 -5.08 -8.64 9.36
C GLY A 32 -5.74 -8.22 8.04
N ASP A 33 -4.95 -7.68 7.12
CA ASP A 33 -5.41 -7.07 5.87
C ASP A 33 -5.19 -7.97 4.64
N TRP A 34 -4.89 -9.25 4.86
CA TRP A 34 -4.79 -10.21 3.77
C TRP A 34 -6.12 -10.35 3.02
N LYS A 35 -6.13 -10.05 1.71
CA LYS A 35 -7.33 -10.09 0.87
C LYS A 35 -7.33 -11.33 -0.01
N SER A 36 -7.85 -12.45 0.52
CA SER A 36 -7.99 -13.70 -0.26
C SER A 36 -8.83 -13.52 -1.53
N ASN A 37 -9.74 -12.54 -1.54
CA ASN A 37 -10.59 -12.17 -2.67
C ASN A 37 -10.13 -10.89 -3.40
N TYR A 38 -8.81 -10.61 -3.42
CA TYR A 38 -8.23 -9.44 -4.10
C TYR A 38 -8.71 -9.25 -5.55
N THR A 39 -9.04 -10.34 -6.25
CA THR A 39 -9.57 -10.31 -7.63
C THR A 39 -10.84 -9.48 -7.76
N ASP A 40 -11.69 -9.40 -6.72
CA ASP A 40 -12.91 -8.56 -6.73
C ASP A 40 -12.60 -7.05 -6.76
N TYR A 41 -11.35 -6.66 -6.46
CA TYR A 41 -10.90 -5.26 -6.43
C TYR A 41 -10.16 -4.85 -7.71
N LEU A 42 -9.76 -5.83 -8.52
CA LEU A 42 -9.08 -5.63 -9.79
C LEU A 42 -10.11 -5.33 -10.89
N ILE A 43 -9.67 -4.59 -11.91
CA ILE A 43 -10.52 -4.20 -13.05
C ILE A 43 -10.06 -4.85 -14.36
N THR A 44 -8.88 -5.47 -14.37
CA THR A 44 -8.28 -6.13 -15.53
C THR A 44 -8.55 -7.64 -15.48
N GLU A 45 -8.99 -8.18 -16.61
CA GLU A 45 -9.14 -9.63 -16.83
C GLU A 45 -8.63 -9.98 -18.24
N PRO A 46 -7.51 -10.74 -18.39
CA PRO A 46 -6.64 -11.29 -17.34
C PRO A 46 -5.92 -10.20 -16.51
N ILE A 47 -5.39 -10.58 -15.33
CA ILE A 47 -4.72 -9.65 -14.41
C ILE A 47 -3.51 -9.02 -15.09
N ASP A 48 -3.53 -7.68 -15.19
CA ASP A 48 -2.40 -6.88 -15.67
C ASP A 48 -1.84 -6.06 -14.51
N LEU A 49 -0.74 -6.55 -13.92
CA LEU A 49 -0.06 -5.88 -12.82
C LEU A 49 0.27 -4.42 -13.14
N VAL A 50 0.68 -4.11 -14.38
CA VAL A 50 1.11 -2.76 -14.76
C VAL A 50 -0.07 -1.81 -14.76
N GLU A 51 -1.20 -2.19 -15.35
CA GLU A 51 -2.42 -1.37 -15.37
C GLU A 51 -3.03 -1.22 -13.97
N GLU A 52 -3.10 -2.30 -13.18
CA GLU A 52 -3.63 -2.23 -11.81
C GLU A 52 -2.79 -1.30 -10.94
N LEU A 53 -1.46 -1.34 -11.07
CA LEU A 53 -0.56 -0.52 -10.29
C LEU A 53 -0.58 0.97 -10.69
N LYS A 54 -1.08 1.33 -11.88
CA LYS A 54 -1.33 2.75 -12.22
C LYS A 54 -2.38 3.40 -11.32
N ARG A 55 -3.25 2.59 -10.70
CA ARG A 55 -4.33 3.04 -9.82
C ARG A 55 -3.85 3.33 -8.39
N VAL A 56 -2.63 2.94 -8.01
CA VAL A 56 -2.08 3.13 -6.65
C VAL A 56 -2.20 4.57 -6.13
N PRO A 57 -1.88 5.63 -6.90
CA PRO A 57 -1.99 7.01 -6.41
C PRO A 57 -3.41 7.41 -5.99
N GLU A 58 -4.43 6.83 -6.61
CA GLU A 58 -5.84 7.10 -6.34
C GLU A 58 -6.48 6.02 -5.45
N ALA A 59 -5.75 4.93 -5.16
CA ALA A 59 -6.26 3.82 -4.38
C ALA A 59 -6.59 4.24 -2.94
N ASP A 60 -7.68 3.67 -2.42
CA ASP A 60 -8.00 3.68 -1.01
C ASP A 60 -7.22 2.59 -0.26
N TYR A 61 -7.42 2.50 1.05
CA TYR A 61 -6.70 1.54 1.87
C TYR A 61 -7.03 0.09 1.49
N GLU A 62 -8.28 -0.20 1.16
CA GLU A 62 -8.69 -1.57 0.82
C GLU A 62 -8.10 -2.02 -0.51
N LEU A 63 -8.13 -1.15 -1.54
CA LEU A 63 -7.49 -1.42 -2.82
C LEU A 63 -5.98 -1.58 -2.65
N CYS A 64 -5.32 -0.77 -1.81
CA CYS A 64 -3.89 -0.97 -1.52
C CYS A 64 -3.62 -2.37 -0.95
N THR A 65 -4.46 -2.85 -0.02
CA THR A 65 -4.30 -4.19 0.57
C THR A 65 -4.54 -5.30 -0.45
N ALA A 66 -5.49 -5.11 -1.37
CA ALA A 66 -5.74 -6.03 -2.47
C ALA A 66 -4.57 -6.07 -3.46
N LEU A 67 -4.06 -4.92 -3.88
CA LEU A 67 -2.90 -4.81 -4.79
C LEU A 67 -1.63 -5.40 -4.16
N LEU A 68 -1.43 -5.20 -2.84
CA LEU A 68 -0.30 -5.80 -2.13
C LEU A 68 -0.46 -7.33 -2.03
N THR A 69 -1.68 -7.82 -1.82
CA THR A 69 -1.96 -9.27 -1.80
C THR A 69 -1.75 -9.87 -3.20
N MET A 70 -2.16 -9.16 -4.26
CA MET A 70 -1.90 -9.54 -5.65
C MET A 70 -0.41 -9.68 -5.91
N LEU A 71 0.42 -8.72 -5.48
CA LEU A 71 1.88 -8.80 -5.65
C LEU A 71 2.51 -10.00 -4.95
N VAL A 72 1.90 -10.51 -3.87
CA VAL A 72 2.39 -11.70 -3.15
C VAL A 72 1.89 -13.00 -3.79
N LYS A 73 0.72 -12.99 -4.42
CA LYS A 73 0.07 -14.20 -4.97
C LYS A 73 0.36 -14.44 -6.43
N GLU A 74 0.49 -13.38 -7.22
CA GLU A 74 0.71 -13.48 -8.66
C GLU A 74 2.20 -13.70 -8.94
N GLU A 75 2.50 -14.67 -9.79
CA GLU A 75 3.87 -14.86 -10.26
C GLU A 75 4.31 -13.63 -11.06
N ILE A 76 5.42 -13.03 -10.61
CA ILE A 76 6.05 -11.91 -11.30
C ILE A 76 6.46 -12.43 -12.68
N PRO A 77 5.96 -11.83 -13.78
CA PRO A 77 6.22 -12.40 -15.09
C PRO A 77 7.72 -12.33 -15.39
N GLU A 78 8.25 -13.36 -16.05
CA GLU A 78 9.71 -13.57 -16.21
C GLU A 78 10.42 -12.41 -16.97
N ASN A 79 9.66 -11.62 -17.73
CA ASN A 79 10.07 -10.38 -18.40
C ASN A 79 10.20 -9.17 -17.46
N ALA A 80 9.60 -9.23 -16.27
CA ALA A 80 9.83 -8.36 -15.13
C ALA A 80 10.91 -8.94 -14.21
N SER A 81 11.96 -9.56 -14.80
CA SER A 81 13.10 -10.24 -14.17
C SER A 81 13.83 -9.44 -13.10
N ASP A 82 13.50 -8.16 -12.96
CA ASP A 82 13.98 -7.30 -11.92
C ASP A 82 13.13 -7.46 -10.68
N LYS A 83 13.72 -8.10 -9.67
CA LYS A 83 13.40 -7.90 -8.25
C LYS A 83 13.10 -6.42 -7.93
N THR A 84 13.75 -5.49 -8.64
CA THR A 84 13.48 -4.05 -8.61
C THR A 84 12.04 -3.69 -8.97
N PHE A 85 11.37 -4.36 -9.92
CA PHE A 85 9.97 -4.08 -10.26
C PHE A 85 9.06 -4.29 -9.05
N VAL A 86 9.13 -5.45 -8.40
CA VAL A 86 8.31 -5.72 -7.20
C VAL A 86 8.73 -4.88 -6.01
N ASP A 87 10.02 -4.62 -5.83
CA ASP A 87 10.50 -3.71 -4.79
C ASP A 87 9.94 -2.30 -4.99
N HIS A 88 10.04 -1.74 -6.21
CA HIS A 88 9.56 -0.39 -6.50
C HIS A 88 8.04 -0.29 -6.40
N LYS A 89 7.31 -1.31 -6.87
CA LYS A 89 5.85 -1.29 -6.90
C LYS A 89 5.25 -1.57 -5.52
N GLY A 90 5.81 -2.52 -4.77
CA GLY A 90 5.45 -2.73 -3.38
C GLY A 90 5.74 -1.49 -2.53
N LEU A 91 6.85 -0.79 -2.78
CA LEU A 91 7.16 0.48 -2.13
C LEU A 91 6.09 1.55 -2.38
N LEU A 92 5.66 1.76 -3.63
CA LEU A 92 4.60 2.72 -3.96
C LEU A 92 3.29 2.44 -3.23
N ILE A 93 2.92 1.16 -3.09
CA ILE A 93 1.72 0.78 -2.32
C ILE A 93 1.91 1.10 -0.84
N LEU A 94 3.07 0.78 -0.25
CA LEU A 94 3.36 1.08 1.15
C LEU A 94 3.36 2.59 1.42
N GLU A 95 3.93 3.40 0.52
CA GLU A 95 3.90 4.86 0.60
C GLU A 95 2.45 5.36 0.60
N ARG A 96 1.62 4.86 -0.31
CA ARG A 96 0.20 5.20 -0.37
C ARG A 96 -0.55 4.81 0.91
N MET A 97 -0.33 3.59 1.41
CA MET A 97 -0.92 3.16 2.68
C MET A 97 -0.49 4.05 3.85
N ASN A 98 0.78 4.46 3.88
CA ASN A 98 1.31 5.39 4.87
C ASN A 98 0.62 6.76 4.78
N GLU A 99 0.43 7.31 3.57
CA GLU A 99 -0.31 8.57 3.38
C GLU A 99 -1.73 8.48 3.94
N ILE A 100 -2.50 7.46 3.52
CA ILE A 100 -3.91 7.29 3.94
C ILE A 100 -4.01 7.16 5.46
N LEU A 101 -3.12 6.37 6.07
CA LEU A 101 -3.10 6.19 7.52
C LEU A 101 -2.55 7.41 8.26
N SER A 102 -1.76 8.27 7.62
CA SER A 102 -1.25 9.51 8.22
C SER A 102 -2.27 10.65 8.16
N VAL A 103 -3.10 10.73 7.11
CA VAL A 103 -4.08 11.81 6.91
C VAL A 103 -5.09 11.88 8.06
N GLY A 104 -5.64 10.75 8.50
CA GLY A 104 -6.55 10.73 9.64
C GLY A 104 -5.88 10.38 10.99
N ALA A 105 -4.57 10.62 11.14
CA ALA A 105 -3.90 10.68 12.45
C ALA A 105 -3.82 12.12 12.97
N ARG A 106 -4.44 13.07 12.24
CA ARG A 106 -4.56 14.49 12.63
C ARG A 106 -5.93 14.80 13.25
N GLU A 107 -6.81 13.82 13.34
CA GLU A 107 -8.20 14.01 13.75
C GLU A 107 -8.49 13.59 15.20
N ASP A 108 -7.54 12.97 15.90
CA ASP A 108 -7.68 12.61 17.32
C ASP A 108 -7.07 13.64 18.29
N GLU A 109 -6.45 14.72 17.80
CA GLU A 109 -5.99 15.83 18.64
C GLU A 109 -6.66 17.16 18.25
N SER A 110 -7.74 17.46 18.97
CA SER A 110 -8.35 18.78 19.14
C SER A 110 -9.06 19.39 17.92
N GLY A 111 -10.35 19.68 18.12
CA GLY A 111 -11.10 20.59 17.27
C GLY A 111 -10.48 22.01 17.20
N ARG A 112 -10.84 22.71 16.11
CA ARG A 112 -10.40 24.06 15.71
C ARG A 112 -8.90 24.03 15.33
N TYR A 113 -8.45 24.56 14.19
CA TYR A 113 -8.65 25.91 13.69
C TYR A 113 -8.62 25.91 12.15
N GLY A 114 -9.49 26.71 11.54
CA GLY A 114 -9.21 27.21 10.20
C GLY A 114 -8.04 28.20 10.25
N LEU A 115 -7.33 28.33 9.14
CA LEU A 115 -7.04 29.62 8.51
C LEU A 115 -6.30 29.40 7.19
N SER A 116 -6.78 30.18 6.23
CA SER A 116 -6.22 30.57 4.95
C SER A 116 -4.75 31.00 4.98
N CYS A 117 -4.20 31.08 3.76
CA CYS A 117 -3.09 31.91 3.25
C CYS A 117 -1.93 31.00 2.79
N GLY A 118 -1.61 30.88 1.51
CA GLY A 118 -1.30 31.93 0.54
C GLY A 118 0.17 31.78 0.12
N ILE A 119 0.57 32.45 -0.98
CA ILE A 119 1.93 32.59 -1.56
C ILE A 119 2.21 31.54 -2.67
N LYS A 120 2.40 31.88 -3.95
CA LYS A 120 2.79 33.15 -4.60
C LYS A 120 2.16 33.27 -5.99
#